data_AF-A0A0F9EPU0-F1
#
_entry.id   AF-A0A0F9EPU0-F1
#
_cell.length_a   1.000
_cell.length_b   1.000
_cell.length_c   1.000
_cell.angle_alpha   90.00
_cell.angle_beta   90.00
_cell.angle_gamma   90.00
#
_symmetry.space_group_name_H-M   'P 1'
#
loop_
_entity.id
_entity.type
_entity.pdbx_description
1 polymer ?
#
loop_
_entity_poly.entity_id
_entity_poly.type
_entity_poly.pdbx_seq_one_letter_code
_entity_poly.pdbx_strand_id
1 'polypeptide(L)' 'MTTLPGEQVLDPFGGTGTTLRVCKRISRECTLLEVDSFYCEQIAKENALSKISENTWSEKL' A
#
# COMPACT_ATOMS: atom_id res chain seq x y z
N MET A 1 -1.26 -19.59 4.37
CA MET A 1 -1.47 -18.12 4.44
C MET A 1 -1.73 -17.75 5.88
N THR A 2 -1.15 -16.66 6.36
CA THR A 2 -1.24 -16.21 7.77
C THR A 2 -2.39 -15.23 8.04
N THR A 3 -3.11 -14.80 6.99
CA THR A 3 -4.33 -13.97 7.08
C THR A 3 -5.52 -14.69 6.46
N LEU A 4 -6.71 -14.39 6.96
CA LEU A 4 -8.00 -14.81 6.41
C LEU A 4 -8.50 -13.79 5.35
N PRO A 5 -9.40 -14.20 4.44
CA PRO A 5 -10.05 -13.26 3.53
C PRO A 5 -10.73 -12.11 4.29
N GLY A 6 -10.47 -10.87 3.86
CA GLY A 6 -11.00 -9.65 4.49
C GLY A 6 -10.17 -9.08 5.64
N GLU A 7 -9.16 -9.82 6.14
CA GLU A 7 -8.22 -9.26 7.12
C GLU A 7 -7.23 -8.29 6.46
N GLN A 8 -6.72 -7.35 7.27
CA GLN A 8 -5.77 -6.34 6.84
C GLN A 8 -4.32 -6.80 7.01
N VAL A 9 -3.47 -6.39 6.08
CA VAL A 9 -2.01 -6.57 6.14
C VAL A 9 -1.33 -5.24 6.42
N LEU A 10 -0.49 -5.19 7.45
CA LEU A 10 0.38 -4.04 7.73
C LEU A 10 1.81 -4.39 7.32
N ASP A 11 2.42 -3.52 6.53
CA ASP A 11 3.85 -3.56 6.21
C ASP A 11 4.52 -2.25 6.64
N PRO A 12 5.28 -2.24 7.75
CA PRO A 12 5.92 -1.02 8.25
C PRO A 12 7.15 -0.60 7.44
N PHE A 13 7.62 -1.42 6.50
CA PHE A 13 8.79 -1.17 5.66
C PHE A 13 8.44 -1.46 4.20
N GLY A 14 7.58 -0.60 3.64
CA GLY A 14 6.96 -0.81 2.35
C GLY A 14 7.96 -0.97 1.20
N GLY A 15 9.14 -0.35 1.29
CA GLY A 15 10.20 -0.45 0.29
C GLY A 15 9.69 -0.08 -1.10
N THR A 16 9.79 -1.01 -2.05
CA THR A 16 9.24 -0.81 -3.40
C THR A 16 7.76 -1.20 -3.53
N GLY A 17 7.06 -1.57 -2.45
CA GLY A 17 5.62 -1.85 -2.45
C GLY A 17 5.24 -3.30 -2.82
N THR A 18 6.11 -4.28 -2.61
CA THR A 18 5.84 -5.70 -2.96
C THR A 18 4.60 -6.24 -2.25
N THR A 19 4.47 -5.96 -0.95
CA THR A 19 3.33 -6.41 -0.14
C THR A 19 2.01 -5.87 -0.66
N LEU A 20 1.93 -4.58 -1.04
CA LEU A 20 0.74 -3.98 -1.65
C LEU A 20 0.30 -4.73 -2.91
N ARG A 21 1.25 -4.98 -3.83
CA ARG A 21 0.95 -5.65 -5.11
C ARG A 21 0.46 -7.08 -4.89
N VAL A 22 1.04 -7.79 -3.93
CA VAL A 22 0.58 -9.13 -3.55
C VAL A 22 -0.83 -9.04 -2.98
N CYS A 23 -1.07 -8.16 -2.00
CA CYS A 23 -2.38 -7.93 -1.38
C CYS A 23 -3.47 -7.60 -2.41
N LYS A 24 -3.20 -6.71 -3.37
CA LYS A 24 -4.15 -6.41 -4.47
C LYS A 24 -4.52 -7.65 -5.29
N ARG A 25 -3.54 -8.47 -5.69
CA ARG A 25 -3.76 -9.69 -6.50
C ARG A 25 -4.60 -10.74 -5.79
N ILE A 26 -4.55 -10.73 -4.47
CA ILE A 26 -5.22 -11.72 -3.63
C ILE A 26 -6.43 -11.11 -2.89
N SER A 27 -6.87 -9.90 -3.22
CA SER A 27 -8.01 -9.24 -2.59
C SER A 27 -7.86 -9.12 -1.06
N ARG A 28 -6.71 -8.62 -0.61
CA ARG A 28 -6.46 -8.23 0.78
C ARG A 28 -6.26 -6.72 0.86
N GLU A 29 -6.85 -6.14 1.89
CA GLU A 29 -6.60 -4.76 2.27
C GLU A 29 -5.20 -4.64 2.88
N CYS A 30 -4.48 -3.57 2.55
CA CYS A 30 -3.10 -3.41 2.97
C CYS A 30 -2.72 -1.96 3.24
N THR A 31 -2.06 -1.73 4.37
CA THR A 31 -1.45 -0.45 4.74
C THR A 31 0.05 -0.60 4.69
N LEU A 32 0.71 0.25 3.89
CA LEU A 32 2.16 0.31 3.80
C LEU A 32 2.65 1.61 4.42
N LEU A 33 3.74 1.52 5.17
CA LEU A 33 4.48 2.68 5.65
C LEU A 33 5.86 2.64 5.02
N GLU A 34 6.30 3.77 4.49
CA GLU A 34 7.64 3.94 3.95
C GLU A 34 8.12 5.35 4.33
N VAL A 35 9.38 5.45 4.74
CA VAL A 35 9.96 6.70 5.27
C VAL A 35 10.42 7.61 4.14
N ASP A 36 10.89 7.03 3.05
CA ASP A 36 11.35 7.79 1.89
C ASP A 36 10.16 8.18 1.01
N SER A 37 9.92 9.49 0.92
CA SER A 37 8.84 10.05 0.11
C SER A 37 8.95 9.69 -1.37
N PHE A 38 10.15 9.46 -1.89
CA PHE A 38 10.33 8.99 -3.27
C PHE A 38 9.64 7.65 -3.48
N TYR A 39 9.84 6.68 -2.57
CA TYR A 39 9.19 5.37 -2.69
C TYR A 39 7.68 5.48 -2.49
N CYS A 40 7.20 6.30 -1.57
CA CYS A 40 5.77 6.58 -1.41
C CYS A 40 5.14 7.08 -2.73
N GLU A 41 5.79 8.03 -3.41
CA GLU A 41 5.30 8.56 -4.69
C GLU A 41 5.32 7.52 -5.82
N GLN A 42 6.39 6.70 -5.91
CA GLN A 42 6.45 5.63 -6.91
C GLN A 42 5.37 4.56 -6.66
N ILE A 43 5.21 4.11 -5.42
CA ILE A 43 4.16 3.15 -5.05
C ILE A 43 2.78 3.72 -5.41
N ALA A 44 2.51 4.98 -5.06
CA ALA A 44 1.24 5.62 -5.36
C ALA A 44 0.98 5.70 -6.87
N LYS A 45 1.98 6.12 -7.65
CA LYS A 45 1.90 6.21 -9.11
C LYS A 45 1.62 4.84 -9.76
N GLU A 46 2.35 3.81 -9.37
CA GLU A 46 2.20 2.45 -9.90
C GLU A 46 0.85 1.82 -9.57
N ASN A 47 0.28 2.18 -8.41
CA ASN A 47 -0.97 1.60 -7.92
C ASN A 47 -2.18 2.53 -8.09
N ALA A 48 -2.04 3.60 -8.87
CA ALA A 48 -3.06 4.61 -9.17
C ALA A 48 -3.70 5.24 -7.90
N LEU A 49 -2.93 5.38 -6.83
CA LEU A 49 -3.38 6.02 -5.60
C LEU A 49 -3.37 7.54 -5.74
N SER A 50 -4.29 8.20 -5.04
CA SER A 50 -4.36 9.65 -4.95
C SER A 50 -3.87 10.12 -3.58
N LYS A 51 -3.16 11.23 -3.56
CA LYS A 51 -2.71 11.86 -2.32
C LYS A 51 -3.92 12.48 -1.60
N ILE A 52 -4.19 12.05 -0.36
CA ILE A 52 -5.33 12.50 0.46
C ILE A 52 -4.90 13.37 1.64
N SER A 53 -3.62 13.32 2.02
CA SER A 53 -3.01 14.20 3.03
C SER A 53 -1.52 14.38 2.70
N GLU A 54 -0.79 15.19 3.48
CA GLU A 54 0.63 15.47 3.27
C GLU A 54 1.49 14.21 3.07
N ASN A 55 1.21 13.14 3.82
CA ASN A 55 2.00 11.90 3.83
C ASN A 55 1.10 10.66 3.68
N THR A 56 -0.04 10.77 3.00
CA THR A 56 -0.97 9.64 2.85
C THR A 56 -1.56 9.58 1.45
N TRP A 57 -1.58 8.37 0.90
CA TRP A 57 -2.12 8.03 -0.40
C TRP A 57 -3.16 6.92 -0.23
N SER A 58 -4.26 7.02 -0.97
CA SER A 58 -5.35 6.05 -0.93
C SER A 58 -6.01 5.94 -2.31
N GLU A 59 -6.76 4.86 -2.52
CA GLU A 59 -7.65 4.75 -3.67
C GLU A 59 -8.71 5.87 -3.60
N LYS A 60 -9.15 6.35 -4.78
CA LYS A 60 -10.24 7.33 -4.85
C LYS A 60 -11.53 6.64 -4.39
N LEU A 61 -12.26 7.30 -3.48
CA LEU A 61 -13.64 6.96 -3.16
C LEU A 61 -14.55 7.17 -4.38
#